data_AF-A0A3S4ULY9-F1
#
_entry.id   AF-A0A3S4ULY9-F1
#
_cell.length_a   1.000
_cell.length_b   1.000
_cell.length_c   1.000
_cell.angle_alpha   90.00
_cell.angle_beta   90.00
_cell.angle_gamma   90.00
#
_symmetry.space_group_name_H-M   'P 1'
#
loop_
_entity.id
_entity.type
_entity.pdbx_description
1 polymer ?
#
loop_
_entity_poly.entity_id
_entity_poly.type
_entity_poly.pdbx_seq_one_letter_code
_entity_poly.pdbx_strand_id
1 'polypeptide(L)'
;MSDDFVKIYYRNTDDVTCRILVLDKENNIIQDELSEYSSDGKHIADVVFAPDHITIIGMRQYTENGFKDFRRIDNELVLTQIQTNKWLEPEQKAKVSFYNANGDLVYYDIFEKDNDCGMVIVGSFDKNDTQFFWDNSPDEVKLLQSYSDY
;
A
#
# COMPACT_ATOMS: atom_id res chain seq x y z
N MET A 1 -7.85 5.53 -23.12
CA MET A 1 -9.25 5.09 -22.90
C MET A 1 -9.53 5.39 -21.44
N SER A 2 -10.61 6.10 -21.10
CA SER A 2 -10.98 6.21 -19.69
C SER A 2 -11.49 4.84 -19.28
N ASP A 3 -10.80 4.19 -18.37
CA ASP A 3 -11.34 3.00 -17.73
C ASP A 3 -12.48 3.48 -16.83
N ASP A 4 -13.70 3.48 -17.38
CA ASP A 4 -14.89 3.95 -16.68
C ASP A 4 -15.30 2.91 -15.62
N PHE A 5 -14.70 3.01 -14.44
CA PHE A 5 -15.12 2.29 -13.24
C PHE A 5 -16.01 3.18 -12.37
N VAL A 6 -16.97 2.58 -11.67
CA VAL A 6 -17.78 3.27 -10.65
C VAL A 6 -17.18 3.02 -9.29
N LYS A 7 -16.98 4.07 -8.49
CA LYS A 7 -16.49 3.97 -7.10
C LYS A 7 -17.59 4.33 -6.12
N ILE A 8 -17.91 3.42 -5.21
CA ILE A 8 -18.83 3.64 -4.08
C ILE A 8 -18.00 3.80 -2.81
N TYR A 9 -18.18 4.92 -2.13
CA TYR A 9 -17.48 5.26 -0.90
C TYR A 9 -18.43 5.13 0.29
N TYR A 10 -18.11 4.21 1.20
CA TYR A 10 -18.77 4.12 2.49
C TYR A 10 -17.95 4.91 3.50
N ARG A 11 -18.65 5.66 4.35
CA ARG A 11 -18.05 6.56 5.34
C ARG A 11 -18.48 6.16 6.75
N ASN A 12 -17.59 6.35 7.71
CA ASN A 12 -17.90 6.17 9.12
C ASN A 12 -18.72 7.37 9.66
N THR A 13 -19.01 7.38 10.97
CA THR A 13 -19.79 8.44 11.63
C THR A 13 -19.14 9.82 11.61
N ASP A 14 -17.82 9.86 11.37
CA ASP A 14 -17.02 11.08 11.32
C ASP A 14 -16.76 11.54 9.88
N ASP A 15 -17.53 11.02 8.91
CA ASP A 15 -17.43 11.32 7.47
C ASP A 15 -16.09 10.91 6.82
N VAL A 16 -15.36 9.97 7.44
CA VAL A 16 -14.13 9.40 6.91
C VAL A 16 -14.45 8.17 6.06
N THR A 17 -13.94 8.11 4.82
CA THR A 17 -14.06 6.93 3.97
C THR A 17 -13.42 5.71 4.66
N CYS A 18 -14.22 4.67 4.89
CA CYS A 18 -13.79 3.44 5.53
C CYS A 18 -13.93 2.21 4.62
N ARG A 19 -14.68 2.28 3.51
CA ARG A 19 -14.73 1.21 2.51
C ARG A 19 -14.90 1.78 1.12
N ILE A 20 -14.20 1.20 0.15
CA ILE A 20 -14.29 1.54 -1.27
C ILE A 20 -14.68 0.27 -2.02
N LEU A 21 -15.81 0.32 -2.73
CA LEU A 21 -16.15 -0.67 -3.74
C LEU A 21 -15.90 -0.07 -5.12
N VAL A 22 -15.17 -0.79 -5.97
CA VAL A 22 -14.98 -0.46 -7.38
C VAL A 22 -15.79 -1.45 -8.20
N LEU A 23 -16.58 -0.92 -9.13
CA LEU A 23 -17.46 -1.69 -9.98
C LEU A 23 -17.14 -1.49 -11.46
N ASP A 24 -17.35 -2.55 -12.25
CA ASP A 24 -17.37 -2.49 -13.71
C ASP A 24 -18.66 -1.85 -14.25
N LYS A 25 -18.83 -1.84 -15.58
CA LYS A 25 -19.98 -1.22 -16.27
C LYS A 25 -21.28 -1.99 -16.07
N GLU A 26 -21.18 -3.26 -15.75
CA GLU A 26 -22.29 -4.17 -15.46
C GLU A 26 -22.69 -4.15 -13.99
N ASN A 27 -22.01 -3.36 -13.15
CA ASN A 27 -22.13 -3.28 -11.70
C ASN A 27 -21.64 -4.53 -10.96
N ASN A 28 -20.72 -5.30 -11.55
CA ASN A 28 -19.99 -6.32 -10.80
C ASN A 28 -18.89 -5.64 -9.98
N ILE A 29 -18.71 -6.09 -8.74
CA ILE A 29 -17.64 -5.59 -7.89
C ILE A 29 -16.33 -6.22 -8.35
N ILE A 30 -15.37 -5.37 -8.71
CA ILE A 30 -14.02 -5.77 -9.15
C ILE A 30 -12.96 -5.43 -8.10
N GLN A 31 -13.26 -4.57 -7.12
CA GLN A 31 -12.38 -4.34 -5.98
C GLN A 31 -13.21 -3.97 -4.75
N ASP A 32 -12.80 -4.50 -3.60
CA ASP A 32 -13.42 -4.26 -2.31
C ASP A 32 -12.35 -4.07 -1.26
N GLU A 33 -12.19 -2.83 -0.81
CA GLU A 33 -11.15 -2.40 0.11
C GLU A 33 -11.78 -1.72 1.33
N LEU A 34 -11.38 -2.13 2.54
CA LEU A 34 -11.80 -1.54 3.80
C LEU A 34 -10.58 -0.89 4.49
N SER A 35 -10.71 0.38 4.85
CA SER A 35 -9.76 1.10 5.70
C SER A 35 -10.25 1.11 7.14
N GLU A 36 -9.42 0.64 8.06
CA GLU A 36 -9.68 0.65 9.50
C GLU A 36 -8.96 1.80 10.20
N TYR A 37 -9.65 2.41 11.16
CA TYR A 37 -9.13 3.53 11.94
C TYR A 37 -9.25 3.23 13.43
N SER A 38 -8.28 3.64 14.23
CA SER A 38 -8.40 3.62 15.69
C SER A 38 -9.37 4.69 16.18
N SER A 39 -9.74 4.61 17.46
CA SER A 39 -10.73 5.52 18.08
C SER A 39 -10.32 7.00 18.11
N ASP A 40 -9.03 7.29 17.90
CA ASP A 40 -8.47 8.63 17.77
C ASP A 40 -8.39 9.12 16.30
N GLY A 41 -8.91 8.33 15.35
CA GLY A 41 -8.95 8.64 13.92
C GLY A 41 -7.69 8.30 13.15
N LYS A 42 -6.69 7.64 13.76
CA LYS A 42 -5.49 7.20 13.03
C LYS A 42 -5.80 6.00 12.14
N HIS A 43 -5.35 6.05 10.89
CA HIS A 43 -5.43 4.93 9.93
C HIS A 43 -4.51 3.80 10.39
N ILE A 44 -5.08 2.62 10.67
CA ILE A 44 -4.36 1.49 11.26
C ILE A 44 -4.23 0.30 10.29
N ALA A 45 -5.15 0.14 9.34
CA ALA A 45 -5.04 -0.90 8.34
C ALA A 45 -5.84 -0.61 7.07
N ASP A 46 -5.44 -1.24 5.97
CA ASP A 46 -6.29 -1.48 4.80
C ASP A 46 -6.44 -2.99 4.60
N VAL A 47 -7.63 -3.42 4.17
CA VAL A 47 -8.00 -4.83 4.02
C VAL A 47 -8.62 -5.02 2.64
N VAL A 48 -8.16 -6.02 1.90
CA VAL A 48 -8.68 -6.37 0.57
C VAL A 48 -9.42 -7.70 0.65
N PHE A 49 -10.61 -7.76 0.06
CA PHE A 49 -11.48 -8.95 0.08
C PHE A 49 -11.48 -9.69 -1.26
N ALA A 50 -11.79 -11.00 -1.18
CA ALA A 50 -12.14 -11.83 -2.32
C ALA A 50 -13.49 -11.40 -2.93
N PRO A 51 -13.94 -11.97 -4.07
CA PRO A 51 -15.21 -11.61 -4.71
C PRO A 51 -16.44 -12.07 -3.92
N ASP A 52 -16.25 -12.82 -2.83
CA ASP A 52 -17.32 -13.14 -1.88
C ASP A 52 -17.55 -12.01 -0.86
N HIS A 53 -16.73 -10.95 -0.89
CA HIS A 53 -16.80 -9.76 -0.02
C HIS A 53 -16.69 -10.04 1.48
N ILE A 54 -16.21 -11.23 1.83
CA ILE A 54 -16.13 -11.74 3.20
C ILE A 54 -14.71 -12.27 3.48
N THR A 55 -14.13 -12.99 2.53
CA THR A 55 -12.81 -13.59 2.67
C THR A 55 -11.73 -12.54 2.48
N ILE A 56 -10.99 -12.22 3.54
CA ILE A 56 -9.79 -11.37 3.44
C ILE A 56 -8.73 -12.09 2.61
N ILE A 57 -8.17 -11.42 1.59
CA ILE A 57 -7.08 -11.94 0.74
C ILE A 57 -5.77 -11.18 0.93
N GLY A 58 -5.83 -9.94 1.40
CA GLY A 58 -4.68 -9.12 1.71
C GLY A 58 -4.98 -8.10 2.80
N MET A 59 -3.94 -7.69 3.53
CA MET A 59 -4.04 -6.64 4.54
C MET A 59 -2.75 -5.83 4.57
N ARG A 60 -2.85 -4.51 4.68
CA ARG A 60 -1.78 -3.61 5.08
C ARG A 60 -2.02 -3.18 6.50
N GLN A 61 -1.05 -3.38 7.39
CA GLN A 61 -1.06 -2.86 8.74
C GLN A 61 -0.13 -1.66 8.84
N TYR A 62 -0.65 -0.50 9.19
CA TYR A 62 0.15 0.71 9.39
C TYR A 62 0.88 0.66 10.73
N THR A 63 2.11 1.14 10.71
CA THR A 63 2.96 1.29 11.89
C THR A 63 3.25 2.77 12.10
N GLU A 64 4.00 3.12 13.15
CA GLU A 64 4.42 4.50 13.37
C GLU A 64 5.25 5.07 12.21
N ASN A 65 6.07 4.22 11.56
CA ASN A 65 7.05 4.66 10.56
C ASN A 65 6.98 3.85 9.27
N GLY A 66 5.79 3.47 8.79
CA GLY A 66 5.63 2.67 7.56
C GLY A 66 4.50 1.66 7.70
N PHE A 67 4.64 0.49 7.08
CA PHE A 67 3.59 -0.54 7.10
C PHE A 67 4.14 -1.97 6.96
N LYS A 68 3.25 -2.95 7.16
CA LYS A 68 3.46 -4.37 6.87
C LYS A 68 2.34 -4.88 6.00
N ASP A 69 2.65 -5.52 4.89
CA ASP A 69 1.66 -6.16 4.03
C ASP A 69 1.63 -7.66 4.27
N PHE A 70 0.42 -8.19 4.28
CA PHE A 70 0.10 -9.59 4.50
C PHE A 70 -0.74 -10.10 3.34
N ARG A 71 -0.54 -11.37 2.99
CA ARG A 71 -1.34 -12.10 2.00
C ARG A 71 -1.91 -13.36 2.63
N ARG A 72 -3.14 -13.71 2.26
CA ARG A 72 -3.70 -15.00 2.63
C ARG A 72 -3.04 -16.15 1.85
N ILE A 73 -2.44 -17.10 2.56
CA ILE A 73 -1.88 -18.36 2.04
C ILE A 73 -2.36 -19.47 2.95
N ASP A 74 -2.97 -20.53 2.40
CA ASP A 74 -3.46 -21.69 3.16
C ASP A 74 -4.34 -21.33 4.38
N ASN A 75 -5.21 -20.32 4.23
CA ASN A 75 -6.08 -19.74 5.26
C ASN A 75 -5.42 -18.92 6.37
N GLU A 76 -4.13 -18.63 6.27
CA GLU A 76 -3.41 -17.76 7.21
C GLU A 76 -2.94 -16.47 6.53
N LEU A 77 -2.95 -15.36 7.27
CA LEU A 77 -2.33 -14.12 6.82
C LEU A 77 -0.82 -14.21 7.06
N VAL A 78 -0.09 -14.35 5.97
CA VAL A 78 1.37 -14.45 5.96
C VAL A 78 1.96 -13.10 5.60
N LEU A 79 2.93 -12.62 6.39
CA LEU A 79 3.69 -11.41 6.09
C LEU A 79 4.43 -11.58 4.77
N THR A 80 4.28 -10.62 3.86
CA THR A 80 4.94 -10.64 2.54
C THR A 80 5.95 -9.50 2.37
N GLN A 81 5.62 -8.33 2.91
CA GLN A 81 6.42 -7.12 2.75
C GLN A 81 6.42 -6.28 4.01
N ILE A 82 7.55 -5.63 4.29
CA ILE A 82 7.67 -4.58 5.30
C ILE A 82 8.14 -3.32 4.58
N GLN A 83 7.56 -2.17 4.92
CA GLN A 83 8.02 -0.86 4.49
C GLN A 83 8.36 -0.03 5.73
N THR A 84 9.54 0.61 5.74
CA THR A 84 9.89 1.61 6.78
C THR A 84 10.30 2.95 6.18
N ASN A 85 9.96 4.04 6.86
CA ASN A 85 10.28 5.42 6.50
C ASN A 85 11.31 5.97 7.47
N LYS A 86 12.29 6.71 6.97
CA LYS A 86 13.28 7.40 7.79
C LYS A 86 13.66 8.74 7.17
N TRP A 87 13.63 9.80 7.96
CA TRP A 87 14.24 11.08 7.56
C TRP A 87 15.76 10.92 7.47
N LEU A 88 16.32 11.26 6.31
CA LEU A 88 17.75 11.49 6.12
C LEU A 88 18.09 12.93 6.53
N GLU A 89 17.21 13.86 6.17
CA GLU A 89 17.22 15.26 6.60
C GLU A 89 15.80 15.64 7.00
N PRO A 90 15.57 16.11 8.25
CA PRO A 90 14.22 16.38 8.75
C PRO A 90 13.41 17.28 7.81
N GLU A 91 12.22 16.81 7.43
CA GLU A 91 11.27 17.51 6.54
C GLU A 91 11.80 17.89 5.15
N GLN A 92 12.98 17.42 4.76
CA GLN A 92 13.61 17.74 3.48
C GLN A 92 13.88 16.50 2.65
N LYS A 93 14.37 15.43 3.27
CA LYS A 93 14.79 14.22 2.56
C LYS A 93 14.48 12.98 3.36
N ALA A 94 13.79 12.02 2.74
CA ALA A 94 13.40 10.76 3.37
C ALA A 94 13.87 9.56 2.55
N LYS A 95 14.14 8.47 3.25
CA LYS A 95 14.38 7.14 2.69
C LYS A 95 13.20 6.24 3.04
N VAL A 96 12.63 5.62 2.02
CA VAL A 96 11.56 4.63 2.12
C VAL A 96 12.15 3.28 1.74
N SER A 97 12.29 2.38 2.70
CA SER A 97 12.91 1.06 2.49
C SER A 97 11.87 -0.03 2.46
N PHE A 98 12.05 -0.99 1.55
CA PHE A 98 11.17 -2.14 1.34
C PHE A 98 11.93 -3.43 1.64
N TYR A 99 11.42 -4.24 2.57
CA TYR A 99 12.01 -5.49 3.03
C TYR A 99 11.07 -6.67 2.76
N ASN A 100 11.64 -7.83 2.46
CA ASN A 100 10.87 -9.07 2.34
C ASN A 100 10.36 -9.56 3.71
N ALA A 101 9.62 -10.67 3.72
CA ALA A 101 9.07 -11.30 4.93
C ALA A 101 10.12 -11.69 5.99
N ASN A 102 11.37 -11.93 5.57
CA ASN A 102 12.50 -12.28 6.46
C ASN A 102 13.20 -11.04 7.03
N GLY A 103 12.83 -9.83 6.57
CA GLY A 103 13.48 -8.58 6.96
C GLY A 103 14.71 -8.23 6.14
N ASP A 104 14.97 -8.92 5.03
CA ASP A 104 16.07 -8.54 4.12
C ASP A 104 15.64 -7.37 3.26
N LEU A 105 16.53 -6.38 3.10
CA LEU A 105 16.30 -5.25 2.22
C LEU A 105 16.19 -5.73 0.76
N VAL A 106 15.12 -5.32 0.09
CA VAL A 106 14.89 -5.56 -1.33
C VAL A 106 15.34 -4.34 -2.13
N TYR A 107 14.74 -3.18 -1.83
CA TYR A 107 15.08 -1.90 -2.44
C TYR A 107 14.70 -0.73 -1.54
N TYR A 108 15.08 0.48 -1.93
CA TYR A 108 14.61 1.69 -1.29
C TYR A 108 14.45 2.84 -2.28
N ASP A 109 13.53 3.75 -1.95
CA ASP A 109 13.34 5.02 -2.62
C ASP A 109 13.91 6.16 -1.78
N ILE A 110 14.44 7.17 -2.46
CA ILE A 110 14.81 8.44 -1.87
C ILE A 110 13.79 9.48 -2.32
N PHE A 111 13.20 10.16 -1.34
CA PHE A 111 12.29 11.26 -1.56
C PHE A 111 12.94 12.57 -1.12
N GLU A 112 12.72 13.63 -1.88
CA GLU A 112 13.10 15.00 -1.51
C GLU A 112 11.88 15.92 -1.56
N LYS A 113 11.87 16.94 -0.71
CA LYS A 113 10.80 17.92 -0.67
C LYS A 113 10.91 18.85 -1.86
N ASP A 114 9.89 18.79 -2.71
CA ASP A 114 9.59 19.77 -3.74
C ASP A 114 8.64 20.83 -3.17
N ASN A 115 8.85 22.09 -3.57
CA ASN A 115 8.11 23.23 -3.02
C ASN A 115 6.65 23.28 -3.50
N ASP A 116 6.34 22.67 -4.64
CA ASP A 116 5.02 22.78 -5.26
C ASP A 116 4.12 21.60 -4.92
N CYS A 117 4.69 20.41 -4.70
CA CYS A 117 3.91 19.17 -4.60
C CYS A 117 4.25 18.26 -3.39
N GLY A 118 5.14 18.70 -2.49
CA GLY A 118 5.51 17.93 -1.30
C GLY A 118 6.67 16.96 -1.58
N MET A 119 6.62 15.75 -1.04
CA MET A 119 7.73 14.80 -1.22
C MET A 119 7.66 14.12 -2.60
N VAL A 120 8.74 14.21 -3.38
CA VAL A 120 8.87 13.56 -4.69
C VAL A 120 9.98 12.52 -4.69
N ILE A 121 9.79 11.41 -5.41
CA ILE A 121 10.83 10.40 -5.58
C ILE A 121 11.93 10.98 -6.48
N VAL A 122 13.17 10.99 -5.99
CA VAL A 122 14.35 11.42 -6.76
C VAL A 122 15.22 10.25 -7.22
N GLY A 123 15.01 9.06 -6.67
CA GLY A 123 15.67 7.84 -7.14
C GLY A 123 15.23 6.59 -6.39
N SER A 124 15.29 5.45 -7.09
CA SER A 124 15.04 4.11 -6.58
C SER A 124 16.30 3.28 -6.70
N PHE A 125 16.67 2.56 -5.65
CA PHE A 125 17.95 1.87 -5.52
C PHE A 125 17.75 0.46 -4.98
N ASP A 126 18.42 -0.52 -5.58
CA ASP A 126 18.41 -1.88 -5.09
C ASP A 126 19.19 -1.99 -3.76
N LYS A 127 19.19 -3.18 -3.16
CA LYS A 127 19.95 -3.46 -1.93
C LYS A 127 21.47 -3.29 -2.05
N ASN A 128 22.01 -3.15 -3.27
CA ASN A 128 23.43 -2.93 -3.56
C ASN A 128 23.72 -1.48 -3.98
N ASP A 129 22.79 -0.55 -3.71
CA ASP A 129 22.87 0.86 -4.08
C ASP A 129 22.94 1.11 -5.60
N THR A 130 22.49 0.16 -6.41
CA THR A 130 22.36 0.31 -7.86
C THR A 130 21.03 0.96 -8.18
N GLN A 131 21.07 2.13 -8.82
CA GLN A 131 19.87 2.84 -9.22
C GLN A 131 19.12 2.09 -10.33
N PHE A 132 17.80 2.03 -10.21
CA PHE A 132 16.90 1.49 -11.23
C PHE A 132 15.68 2.40 -11.42
N PHE A 133 14.95 2.19 -12.51
CA PHE A 133 13.69 2.87 -12.77
C PHE A 133 12.53 2.06 -12.19
N TRP A 134 11.53 2.72 -11.62
CA TRP A 134 10.41 2.08 -10.90
C TRP A 134 9.66 0.98 -11.68
N ASP A 135 9.62 1.08 -13.01
CA ASP A 135 9.07 0.06 -13.93
C ASP A 135 9.89 -1.25 -13.95
N ASN A 136 11.10 -1.22 -13.41
CA ASN A 136 12.02 -2.34 -13.21
C ASN A 136 12.20 -2.67 -11.72
N SER A 137 11.17 -2.44 -10.90
CA SER A 137 11.19 -2.81 -9.48
C SER A 137 11.51 -4.30 -9.29
N PRO A 138 12.30 -4.69 -8.27
CA PRO A 138 12.62 -6.10 -8.04
C PRO A 138 11.37 -6.97 -7.89
N ASP A 139 11.38 -8.16 -8.50
CA ASP A 139 10.24 -9.10 -8.49
C ASP A 139 9.86 -9.56 -7.07
N GLU A 140 10.78 -9.47 -6.12
CA GLU A 140 10.56 -9.81 -4.72
C GLU A 140 9.61 -8.85 -4.00
N VAL A 141 9.28 -7.70 -4.61
CA VAL A 141 8.34 -6.72 -4.05
C VAL A 141 6.91 -7.21 -4.20
N LYS A 142 6.21 -7.36 -3.07
CA LYS A 142 4.83 -7.89 -3.03
C LYS A 142 3.95 -7.00 -2.16
N LEU A 143 3.59 -5.83 -2.71
CA LEU A 143 2.72 -4.86 -2.03
C LEU A 143 1.25 -5.29 -2.04
N LEU A 144 0.46 -4.79 -1.08
CA LEU A 144 -0.99 -5.02 -1.01
C LEU A 144 -1.70 -4.71 -2.33
N GLN A 145 -1.28 -3.64 -3.04
CA GLN A 145 -1.84 -3.24 -4.33
C GLN A 145 -1.75 -4.34 -5.39
N SER A 146 -0.78 -5.25 -5.30
CA SER A 146 -0.66 -6.39 -6.23
C SER A 146 -1.69 -7.51 -5.97
N TYR A 147 -2.51 -7.39 -4.92
CA TYR A 147 -3.54 -8.36 -4.56
C TYR A 147 -4.96 -7.85 -4.84
N SER A 148 -5.11 -6.55 -5.14
CA SER A 148 -6.40 -5.92 -5.48
C SER A 148 -6.77 -6.01 -6.96
N ASP A 149 -5.85 -6.46 -7.81
CA ASP A 149 -6.07 -6.61 -9.24
C ASP A 149 -6.93 -7.85 -9.52
N TYR A 150 -8.23 -7.61 -9.71
CA TYR A 150 -9.12 -8.46 -10.50
C TYR A 150 -9.14 -7.99 -11.96
#